data_AF-A0A2G2FSY2-F1
#
_entry.id   AF-A0A2G2FSY2-F1
#
_cell.length_a   1.000
_cell.length_b   1.000
_cell.length_c   1.000
_cell.angle_alpha   90.00
_cell.angle_beta   90.00
_cell.angle_gamma   90.00
#
_symmetry.space_group_name_H-M   'P 1'
#
loop_
_entity.id
_entity.type
_entity.pdbx_description
1 polymer ?
#
loop_
_entity_poly.entity_id
_entity_poly.type
_entity_poly.pdbx_seq_one_letter_code
_entity_poly.pdbx_strand_id
1 'polypeptide(L)' 'MIFHIMRTFRWLIVTASKVLSALMVLVLIIAMFSDAPTQTSNLIMAFVFAVLFGSVSWYYDVLLKKLEPQNKSNQEWS' A
#
# COMPACT_ATOMS: atom_id res chain seq x y z
N MET A 1 7.84 -16.66 -13.69
CA MET A 1 6.50 -16.10 -13.98
C MET A 1 6.01 -15.12 -12.91
N ILE A 2 5.90 -15.54 -11.64
CA ILE A 2 5.38 -14.71 -10.53
C ILE A 2 6.05 -13.34 -10.38
N PHE A 3 7.38 -13.25 -10.54
CA PHE A 3 8.09 -11.96 -10.46
C PHE A 3 7.65 -10.96 -11.55
N HIS A 4 7.42 -11.43 -12.78
CA HIS A 4 6.97 -10.55 -13.87
C HIS A 4 5.55 -10.04 -13.63
N ILE A 5 4.66 -10.92 -13.16
CA ILE A 5 3.29 -10.56 -12.80
C ILE A 5 3.30 -9.52 -11.67
N MET A 6 4.06 -9.77 -10.59
CA MET A 6 4.20 -8.81 -9.50
C MET A 6 4.80 -7.46 -9.94
N ARG A 7 5.76 -7.46 -10.87
CA ARG A 7 6.36 -6.24 -11.40
C ARG A 7 5.38 -5.43 -12.25
N THR A 8 4.58 -6.10 -13.09
CA THR A 8 3.53 -5.45 -13.90
C THR A 8 2.44 -4.85 -13.02
N PHE A 9 1.98 -5.58 -12.01
CA PHE A 9 0.94 -5.10 -11.09
C PHE A 9 1.47 -4.19 -9.98
N ARG A 10 2.80 -3.99 -9.86
CA ARG A 10 3.41 -3.06 -8.90
C ARG A 10 2.77 -1.69 -8.95
N TRP A 11 2.73 -1.11 -10.13
CA TRP A 11 2.17 0.24 -10.31
C TRP A 11 0.69 0.27 -9.98
N LEU A 12 -0.05 -0.77 -10.32
CA LEU A 12 -1.49 -0.83 -10.05
C LEU A 12 -1.78 -0.98 -8.56
N ILE A 13 -1.11 -1.91 -7.87
CA ILE A 13 -1.35 -2.19 -6.44
C ILE A 13 -0.81 -1.07 -5.56
N VAL A 14 0.42 -0.59 -5.81
CA VAL A 14 1.01 0.50 -5.02
C VAL A 14 0.21 1.78 -5.20
N THR A 15 -0.18 2.13 -6.43
CA THR A 15 -0.98 3.33 -6.68
C THR A 15 -2.39 3.20 -6.10
N ALA A 16 -3.07 2.06 -6.32
CA ALA A 16 -4.40 1.84 -5.77
C ALA A 16 -4.40 1.89 -4.24
N SER A 17 -3.44 1.24 -3.57
CA SER A 17 -3.32 1.26 -2.11
C SER A 17 -3.00 2.67 -1.57
N LYS A 18 -2.15 3.44 -2.25
CA LYS A 18 -1.88 4.84 -1.86
C LYS A 18 -3.09 5.75 -2.04
N VAL A 19 -3.80 5.60 -3.16
CA VAL A 19 -5.03 6.38 -3.43
C VAL A 19 -6.10 6.03 -2.41
N LEU A 20 -6.32 4.74 -2.09
CA LEU A 20 -7.27 4.34 -1.06
C LEU A 20 -6.89 4.85 0.33
N SER A 21 -5.60 4.78 0.69
CA SER A 21 -5.10 5.32 1.96
C SER A 21 -5.34 6.83 2.04
N ALA A 22 -5.00 7.58 0.99
CA ALA A 22 -5.24 9.03 0.92
C ALA A 22 -6.72 9.39 0.99
N LEU A 23 -7.59 8.62 0.33
CA LEU A 23 -9.03 8.79 0.39
C LEU A 23 -9.56 8.60 1.82
N MET A 24 -9.10 7.57 2.52
CA MET A 24 -9.50 7.31 3.91
C MET A 24 -9.03 8.41 4.87
N VAL A 25 -7.81 8.93 4.69
CA VAL A 25 -7.30 10.07 5.45
C VAL A 25 -8.13 11.33 5.18
N LEU A 26 -8.49 11.58 3.93
CA LEU A 26 -9.32 12.73 3.54
C LEU A 26 -10.72 12.63 4.16
N VAL A 27 -11.34 11.46 4.13
CA VAL A 27 -12.63 11.21 4.82
C VAL A 27 -12.49 11.47 6.33
N LEU A 28 -11.38 11.04 6.95
CA LEU A 28 -11.13 11.25 8.37
C LEU A 28 -10.95 12.74 8.72
N ILE A 29 -10.26 13.49 7.87
CA ILE A 29 -10.13 14.95 8.01
C ILE A 29 -11.51 15.60 7.90
N ILE A 30 -12.30 15.29 6.87
CA ILE A 30 -13.65 15.84 6.71
C ILE A 30 -14.53 15.51 7.92
N ALA A 31 -14.48 14.28 8.40
CA ALA A 31 -15.27 13.83 9.55
C ALA A 31 -14.84 14.51 10.85
N MET A 32 -13.56 14.84 11.03
CA MET A 32 -13.06 15.61 12.18
C MET A 32 -13.60 17.05 12.23
N PHE A 33 -13.86 17.66 11.06
CA PHE A 33 -14.37 19.03 10.96
C PHE A 33 -15.89 19.11 10.70
N SER A 34 -16.58 17.96 10.68
CA SER A 34 -18.02 17.90 10.47
C SER A 34 -18.76 17.91 11.81
N ASP A 35 -19.74 18.79 11.97
CA ASP A 35 -20.64 18.82 13.12
C ASP A 35 -21.68 17.67 13.12
N ALA A 36 -21.62 16.78 12.12
CA ALA A 36 -22.47 15.61 12.07
C ALA A 36 -22.14 14.65 13.24
N PRO A 37 -23.13 14.00 13.86
CA PRO A 37 -22.88 12.98 14.88
C PRO A 37 -22.22 11.75 14.24
N THR A 38 -20.91 11.81 14.03
CA THR A 38 -20.11 10.70 13.56
C THR A 38 -19.78 9.79 14.72
N GLN A 39 -20.17 8.52 14.62
CA GLN A 39 -19.79 7.52 15.62
C GLN A 39 -18.27 7.40 15.66
N THR A 40 -17.68 7.62 16.84
CA THR A 40 -16.22 7.52 17.06
C THR A 40 -15.66 6.17 16.58
N SER A 41 -16.45 5.10 16.65
CA SER A 41 -16.11 3.78 16.11
C SER A 41 -15.78 3.82 14.60
N ASN A 42 -16.56 4.56 13.80
CA ASN A 42 -16.34 4.67 12.36
C ASN A 42 -15.07 5.46 12.03
N LEU A 43 -14.75 6.50 12.82
CA LEU A 43 -13.50 7.27 12.70
C LEU A 43 -12.28 6.39 12.99
N ILE A 44 -12.33 5.58 14.06
CA ILE A 44 -11.27 4.64 14.41
C ILE A 44 -11.10 3.59 13.30
N MET A 45 -12.19 3.03 12.77
CA MET A 45 -12.11 2.10 11.65
C MET A 45 -11.48 2.73 10.40
N ALA A 46 -11.91 3.95 10.03
CA ALA A 46 -11.33 4.67 8.89
C ALA A 46 -9.83 4.90 9.06
N PHE A 47 -9.39 5.25 10.28
CA PHE A 47 -7.97 5.38 10.61
C PHE A 47 -7.21 4.06 10.44
N VAL A 48 -7.74 2.97 10.99
CA VAL A 48 -7.14 1.63 10.87
C VAL A 48 -7.03 1.22 9.40
N PHE A 49 -8.07 1.44 8.60
CA PHE A 49 -8.03 1.17 7.17
C PHE A 49 -6.99 2.02 6.44
N ALA A 50 -6.90 3.32 6.75
CA ALA A 50 -5.88 4.19 6.16
C ALA A 50 -4.45 3.67 6.38
N VAL A 51 -4.15 3.24 7.62
CA VAL A 51 -2.86 2.67 8.01
C VAL A 51 -2.63 1.31 7.36
N LEU A 52 -3.64 0.44 7.30
CA LEU A 52 -3.55 -0.86 6.63
C LEU A 52 -3.24 -0.71 5.14
N PHE A 53 -3.96 0.15 4.43
CA PHE A 53 -3.71 0.39 3.00
C PHE A 53 -2.32 0.98 2.74
N GLY A 54 -1.86 1.90 3.60
CA GLY A 54 -0.48 2.41 3.55
C GLY A 54 0.55 1.31 3.78
N SER A 55 0.30 0.43 4.75
CA SER A 55 1.16 -0.70 5.07
C SER A 55 1.22 -1.74 3.95
N VAL A 56 0.09 -2.02 3.28
CA VAL A 56 0.01 -2.91 2.12
C VAL A 56 0.86 -2.37 0.96
N SER A 57 0.79 -1.06 0.68
CA SER A 57 1.63 -0.44 -0.34
C SER A 57 3.12 -0.64 -0.03
N TRP A 58 3.53 -0.50 1.23
CA TRP A 58 4.91 -0.67 1.64
C TRP A 58 5.36 -2.13 1.60
N TYR A 59 4.52 -3.03 2.12
CA TYR A 59 4.77 -4.46 2.10
C TYR A 59 4.95 -4.99 0.68
N TYR A 60 4.14 -4.52 -0.28
CA TYR A 60 4.27 -4.89 -1.68
C TYR A 60 5.63 -4.46 -2.26
N ASP A 61 6.12 -3.27 -1.91
CA ASP A 61 7.41 -2.76 -2.36
C ASP A 61 8.58 -3.54 -1.74
N VAL A 62 8.49 -3.93 -0.47
CA VAL A 62 9.45 -4.82 0.20
C VAL A 62 9.45 -6.22 -0.42
N LEU A 63 8.27 -6.77 -0.75
CA LEU A 63 8.14 -8.08 -1.40
C LEU A 63 8.83 -8.06 -2.76
N LEU A 64 8.61 -7.01 -3.54
CA LEU A 64 9.26 -6.83 -4.84
C LEU A 64 10.77 -6.73 -4.73
N LYS A 65 11.31 -6.00 -3.74
CA LYS A 65 12.76 -5.93 -3.50
C LYS A 65 13.35 -7.27 -3.08
N LYS A 66 12.62 -8.06 -2.28
CA LYS A 66 13.05 -9.40 -1.85
C LYS A 66 12.98 -10.43 -2.98
N LEU A 67 12.01 -10.30 -3.89
CA LEU A 67 11.86 -11.16 -5.07
C LEU A 67 12.66 -10.68 -6.28
N GLU A 68 13.26 -9.49 -6.21
CA GLU A 68 14.18 -9.01 -7.22
C GLU A 68 15.33 -10.04 -7.31
N PRO A 69 15.53 -10.67 -8.48
CA PRO A 69 16.50 -11.74 -8.60
C PRO A 69 17.85 -11.17 -8.18
N GLN A 70 18.44 -11.72 -7.11
CA GLN A 70 19.83 -11.45 -6.80
C GLN A 70 20.61 -11.66 -8.08
N ASN A 71 21.26 -10.58 -8.51
CA ASN A 71 22.05 -10.51 -9.71
C ASN A 71 22.85 -11.81 -9.85
N LYS A 72 22.66 -12.49 -10.98
CA LYS A 72 23.41 -13.68 -11.39
C LYS A 72 24.88 -13.29 -11.61
N SER A 73 25.61 -13.00 -10.54
CA SER A 73 27.01 -12.55 -10.59
C SER A 73 28.01 -13.67 -10.26
N ASN A 74 27.58 -14.93 -10.20
CA ASN A 74 28.46 -16.09 -10.06
C ASN A 74 28.43 -17.01 -11.30
N GLN A 75 28.13 -16.46 -12.48
CA GLN A 75 28.24 -17.17 -13.76
C GLN A 75 29.03 -16.36 -14.79
N GLU A 76 30.26 -15.99 -14.46
CA GLU A 76 31.32 -15.86 -15.48
C GLU A 76 32.58 -16.51 -14.90
N TRP A 77 32.63 -17.84 -15.04
CA TRP A 77 33.90 -18.54 -15.16
C TRP A 77 34.40 -18.28 -16.58
N SER A 78 35.51 -17.55 -16.72
CA SER A 78 36.44 -17.65 -17.84
C SER A 78 37.85 -17.62 -17.29
#